data_AF-A0A6J4T057-F1
#
_entry.id   AF-A0A6J4T057-F1
#
_cell.length_a   1.000
_cell.length_b   1.000
_cell.length_c   1.000
_cell.angle_alpha   90.00
_cell.angle_beta   90.00
_cell.angle_gamma   90.00
#
_symmetry.space_group_name_H-M   'P 1'
#
loop_
_entity.id
_entity.type
_entity.pdbx_description
1 polymer ?
#
loop_
_entity_poly.entity_id
_entity_poly.type
_entity_poly.pdbx_seq_one_letter_code
_entity_poly.pdbx_strand_id
1 'polypeptide(L)'
;AERTFILPGSVRYELDLAKLQPSDVKWDAAAKTLSVNLPEIEIAGPEVDLAASREYGEGLLGRVTDDNQQLDQANRARAVQDLRKQASGEVPMRLARQAARTAVERSFAMPLMAAGFNDVKVVARFPTDGTTDPSYLDRSTPYEQAIKDAERRRAAERR
;
A
#
# COMPACT_ATOMS: atom_id res chain seq x y z
N ALA A 1 -10.48 33.67 -19.91
CA ALA A 1 -9.32 32.82 -20.27
C ALA A 1 -9.21 31.73 -19.21
N GLU A 2 -9.22 30.47 -19.61
CA GLU A 2 -9.06 29.32 -18.72
C GLU A 2 -7.58 28.96 -18.67
N ARG A 3 -7.01 28.80 -17.46
CA ARG A 3 -5.60 28.45 -17.24
C ARG A 3 -5.57 27.14 -16.46
N THR A 4 -4.82 26.16 -16.96
CA THR A 4 -4.66 24.86 -16.29
C THR A 4 -3.26 24.76 -15.72
N PHE A 5 -3.19 24.66 -14.39
CA PHE A 5 -1.94 24.52 -13.65
C PHE A 5 -1.78 23.07 -13.18
N ILE A 6 -0.71 22.40 -13.62
CA ILE A 6 -0.43 21.01 -13.24
C ILE A 6 0.69 21.01 -12.20
N LEU A 7 0.34 20.58 -10.98
CA LEU A 7 1.27 20.42 -9.86
C LEU A 7 1.62 18.94 -9.67
N PRO A 8 2.85 18.49 -10.02
CA PRO A 8 3.29 17.16 -9.65
C PRO A 8 3.48 17.08 -8.13
N GLY A 9 3.02 15.97 -7.54
CA GLY A 9 3.15 15.72 -6.11
C GLY A 9 3.50 14.26 -5.86
N SER A 10 4.21 14.01 -4.77
CA SER A 10 4.52 12.66 -4.29
C SER A 10 3.92 12.44 -2.92
N VAL A 11 3.61 11.19 -2.61
CA VAL A 11 3.03 10.77 -1.34
C VAL A 11 3.91 9.68 -0.75
N ARG A 12 4.27 9.82 0.51
CA ARG A 12 5.01 8.80 1.25
C ARG A 12 4.08 8.10 2.24
N TYR A 13 4.17 6.78 2.26
CA TYR A 13 3.47 5.93 3.22
C TYR A 13 4.47 5.45 4.25
N GLU A 14 4.14 5.61 5.52
CA GLU A 14 5.01 5.28 6.64
C GLU A 14 4.35 4.23 7.53
N LEU A 15 5.18 3.32 8.04
CA LEU A 15 4.79 2.31 9.02
C LEU A 15 5.68 2.49 10.24
N ASP A 16 5.10 2.94 11.35
CA ASP A 16 5.84 3.14 12.59
C ASP A 16 5.91 1.83 13.39
N LEU A 17 7.01 1.09 13.20
CA LEU A 17 7.27 -0.16 13.92
C LEU A 17 7.56 0.07 15.42
N ALA A 18 7.86 1.29 15.86
CA ALA A 18 8.05 1.57 17.29
C ALA A 18 6.73 1.44 18.08
N LYS A 19 5.58 1.45 17.39
CA LYS A 19 4.26 1.20 17.98
C LYS A 19 4.00 -0.29 18.25
N LEU A 20 4.79 -1.21 17.68
CA LEU A 20 4.65 -2.64 17.92
C LEU A 20 4.91 -3.00 19.37
N GLN A 21 4.01 -3.77 19.96
CA GLN A 21 4.17 -4.33 21.28
C GLN A 21 4.63 -5.80 21.20
N PRO A 22 5.28 -6.35 22.24
CA PRO A 22 5.60 -7.76 22.30
C PRO A 22 4.38 -8.68 22.11
N SER A 23 3.18 -8.23 22.51
CA SER A 23 1.91 -8.95 22.31
C SER A 23 1.48 -9.09 20.85
N ASP A 24 2.00 -8.23 19.97
CA ASP A 24 1.66 -8.21 18.55
C ASP A 24 2.47 -9.24 17.75
N VAL A 25 3.51 -9.81 18.37
CA VAL A 25 4.39 -10.80 17.76
C VAL A 25 4.17 -12.14 18.43
N LYS A 26 3.68 -13.13 17.68
CA LYS A 26 3.36 -14.46 18.21
C LYS A 26 4.03 -15.55 17.39
N TRP A 27 4.77 -16.40 18.08
CA TRP A 27 5.39 -17.58 17.50
C TRP A 27 4.50 -18.82 17.68
N ASP A 28 4.19 -19.50 16.58
CA ASP A 28 3.62 -20.84 16.56
C ASP A 28 4.70 -21.85 16.20
N ALA A 29 5.14 -22.65 17.18
CA ALA A 29 6.19 -23.65 16.99
C ALA A 29 5.72 -24.84 16.14
N ALA A 30 4.44 -25.22 16.21
CA ALA A 30 3.89 -26.34 15.46
C ALA A 30 3.81 -25.99 13.96
N ALA A 31 3.37 -24.77 13.65
CA ALA A 31 3.28 -24.28 12.28
C ALA A 31 4.57 -23.60 11.77
N LYS A 32 5.63 -23.50 12.60
CA LYS A 32 6.85 -22.72 12.32
C LYS A 32 6.56 -21.32 11.79
N THR A 33 5.53 -20.68 12.33
CA THR A 33 4.99 -19.42 11.80
C THR A 33 5.10 -18.30 12.82
N LEU A 34 5.71 -17.19 12.43
CA LEU A 34 5.70 -15.94 13.18
C LEU A 34 4.58 -15.05 12.66
N SER A 35 3.57 -14.80 13.50
CA SER A 35 2.50 -13.86 13.21
C SER A 35 2.86 -12.48 13.79
N VAL A 36 2.79 -11.44 12.96
CA VAL A 36 3.07 -10.05 13.35
C VAL A 36 1.85 -9.19 13.05
N ASN A 37 1.19 -8.67 14.08
CA ASN A 37 0.10 -7.72 13.94
C ASN A 37 0.68 -6.31 13.80
N LEU A 38 0.63 -5.75 12.61
CA LEU A 38 1.20 -4.45 12.30
C LEU A 38 0.29 -3.32 12.77
N PRO A 39 0.85 -2.16 13.15
CA PRO A 39 0.08 -0.92 13.23
C PRO A 39 -0.38 -0.51 11.83
N GLU A 40 -1.37 0.39 11.76
CA GLU A 40 -1.87 0.90 10.48
C GLU A 40 -0.83 1.80 9.79
N ILE A 41 -0.89 1.86 8.45
CA ILE A 41 -0.04 2.76 7.66
C ILE A 41 -0.54 4.19 7.76
N GLU A 42 0.40 5.12 7.92
CA GLU A 42 0.14 6.55 7.92
C GLU A 42 0.59 7.17 6.60
N ILE A 43 -0.18 8.16 6.13
CA ILE A 43 0.19 8.97 4.98
C ILE A 43 1.02 10.14 5.51
N ALA A 44 2.34 10.08 5.33
CA ALA A 44 3.18 11.24 5.53
C ALA A 44 2.75 12.33 4.55
N GLY A 45 2.59 13.56 5.06
CA GLY A 45 1.97 14.66 4.31
C GLY A 45 2.54 14.78 2.89
N PRO A 46 1.70 14.90 1.85
CA PRO A 46 2.18 14.88 0.47
C PRO A 46 3.11 16.07 0.25
N GLU A 47 4.25 15.77 -0.36
CA GLU A 47 5.22 16.77 -0.77
C GLU A 47 4.82 17.23 -2.17
N VAL A 48 4.43 18.50 -2.29
CA VAL A 48 4.12 19.14 -3.58
C VAL A 48 5.38 19.81 -4.08
N ASP A 49 5.90 19.33 -5.20
CA ASP A 49 7.11 19.89 -5.80
C ASP A 49 6.73 21.08 -6.69
N LEU A 50 7.04 22.27 -6.17
CA LEU A 50 6.77 23.55 -6.85
C LEU A 50 7.79 23.86 -7.94
N ALA A 51 9.00 23.29 -7.85
CA ALA A 51 10.05 23.50 -8.82
C ALA A 51 9.75 22.76 -10.14
N ALA A 52 8.92 21.72 -10.09
CA ALA A 52 8.46 20.95 -11.24
C ALA A 52 7.10 21.41 -11.79
N SER A 53 6.51 22.50 -11.28
CA SER A 53 5.22 23.00 -11.76
C SER A 53 5.31 23.47 -13.22
N ARG A 54 4.35 23.05 -14.06
CA ARG A 54 4.23 23.47 -15.46
C ARG A 54 2.89 24.15 -15.69
N GLU A 55 2.93 25.42 -16.05
CA GLU A 55 1.76 26.19 -16.45
C GLU A 55 1.53 26.02 -17.97
N TYR A 56 0.36 25.49 -18.34
CA TYR A 56 -0.03 25.39 -19.74
C TYR A 56 -1.03 26.52 -20.05
N GLY A 57 -0.56 27.51 -20.84
CA GLY A 57 -1.37 28.60 -21.39
C GLY A 57 -0.56 29.43 -22.39
N GLU A 58 -1.13 29.73 -23.56
CA GLU A 58 -0.56 30.70 -24.49
C GLU A 58 -0.64 32.11 -23.87
N GLY A 59 0.51 32.65 -23.45
CA GLY A 59 0.59 34.05 -23.02
C GLY A 59 1.74 34.35 -22.06
N LEU A 60 2.88 34.71 -22.65
CA LEU A 60 3.95 35.61 -22.20
C LEU A 60 4.09 35.88 -20.68
N LEU A 61 5.28 35.53 -20.18
CA LEU A 61 5.93 36.04 -18.98
C LEU A 61 5.54 37.50 -18.65
N GLY A 62 5.05 37.73 -17.42
CA GLY A 62 5.13 39.07 -16.80
C GLY A 62 3.87 39.52 -16.05
N ARG A 63 3.84 39.29 -14.74
CA ARG A 63 3.62 40.29 -13.67
C ARG A 63 3.31 39.58 -12.36
N VAL A 64 4.35 39.47 -11.53
CA VAL A 64 4.27 39.10 -10.12
C VAL A 64 3.62 40.28 -9.40
N THR A 65 2.32 40.18 -9.11
CA THR A 65 1.59 41.11 -8.23
C THR A 65 1.09 40.33 -7.01
N ASP A 66 1.12 40.96 -5.83
CA ASP A 66 0.85 40.34 -4.52
C ASP A 66 -0.52 39.63 -4.42
N ASP A 67 -1.51 40.02 -5.23
CA ASP A 67 -2.80 39.33 -5.34
C ASP A 67 -2.69 37.88 -5.83
N ASN A 68 -1.67 37.56 -6.65
CA ASN A 68 -1.42 36.20 -7.11
C ASN A 68 -0.83 35.32 -6.00
N GLN A 69 -0.13 35.87 -5.01
CA GLN A 69 0.47 35.06 -3.94
C GLN A 69 -0.58 34.37 -3.05
N GLN A 70 -1.70 35.05 -2.78
CA GLN A 70 -2.80 34.46 -2.02
C GLN A 70 -3.54 33.40 -2.83
N LEU A 71 -3.74 33.65 -4.13
CA LEU A 71 -4.31 32.68 -5.07
C LEU A 71 -3.42 31.43 -5.21
N ASP A 72 -2.10 31.61 -5.28
CA ASP A 72 -1.12 30.53 -5.36
C ASP A 72 -1.10 29.68 -4.08
N GLN A 73 -1.20 30.32 -2.90
CA GLN A 73 -1.32 29.62 -1.62
C GLN A 73 -2.63 28.83 -1.52
N ALA A 74 -3.76 29.43 -1.91
CA ALA A 74 -5.06 28.75 -1.90
C ALA A 74 -5.10 27.57 -2.87
N ASN A 75 -4.53 27.73 -4.08
CA ASN A 75 -4.43 26.66 -5.07
C ASN A 75 -3.52 25.53 -4.59
N ARG A 76 -2.40 25.85 -3.92
CA ARG A 76 -1.51 24.84 -3.31
C ARG A 76 -2.21 24.07 -2.20
N ALA A 77 -2.92 24.75 -1.30
CA ALA A 77 -3.63 24.09 -0.21
C ALA A 77 -4.68 23.11 -0.74
N ARG A 78 -5.41 23.48 -1.79
CA ARG A 78 -6.35 22.59 -2.49
C ARG A 78 -5.62 21.41 -3.14
N ALA A 79 -4.52 21.63 -3.85
CA ALA A 79 -3.74 20.55 -4.47
C ALA A 79 -3.22 19.54 -3.43
N VAL A 80 -2.71 20.02 -2.28
CA VAL A 80 -2.29 19.16 -1.15
C VAL A 80 -3.46 18.34 -0.60
N GLN A 81 -4.63 18.97 -0.44
CA GLN A 81 -5.83 18.29 0.05
C GLN A 81 -6.33 17.23 -0.94
N ASP A 82 -6.34 17.54 -2.23
CA ASP A 82 -6.75 16.62 -3.29
C ASP A 82 -5.78 15.44 -3.40
N LEU A 83 -4.48 15.68 -3.32
CA LEU A 83 -3.46 14.63 -3.28
C LEU A 83 -3.63 13.73 -2.06
N ARG A 84 -3.86 14.30 -0.86
CA ARG A 84 -4.17 13.49 0.33
C ARG A 84 -5.40 12.63 0.14
N LYS A 85 -6.47 13.19 -0.44
CA LYS A 85 -7.72 12.46 -0.70
C LYS A 85 -7.49 11.30 -1.66
N GLN A 86 -6.75 11.54 -2.75
CA GLN A 86 -6.39 10.51 -3.72
C GLN A 86 -5.51 9.43 -3.10
N ALA A 87 -4.51 9.81 -2.30
CA ALA A 87 -3.64 8.90 -1.56
C ALA A 87 -4.39 8.02 -0.55
N SER A 88 -5.40 8.58 0.11
CA SER A 88 -6.28 7.83 1.02
C SER A 88 -7.25 6.87 0.31
N GLY A 89 -7.22 6.83 -1.02
CA GLY A 89 -8.01 5.90 -1.81
C GLY A 89 -7.66 4.44 -1.53
N GLU A 90 -8.60 3.54 -1.81
CA GLU A 90 -8.46 2.12 -1.52
C GLU A 90 -7.26 1.47 -2.23
N VAL A 91 -7.07 1.80 -3.52
CA VAL A 91 -6.03 1.18 -4.35
C VAL A 91 -4.61 1.57 -3.90
N PRO A 92 -4.27 2.86 -3.72
CA PRO A 92 -2.95 3.23 -3.19
C PRO A 92 -2.68 2.66 -1.79
N MET A 93 -3.66 2.72 -0.89
CA MET A 93 -3.52 2.17 0.47
C MET A 93 -3.32 0.65 0.46
N ARG A 94 -4.01 -0.08 -0.42
CA ARG A 94 -3.82 -1.53 -0.56
C ARG A 94 -2.41 -1.86 -1.07
N LEU A 95 -1.90 -1.11 -2.05
CA LEU A 95 -0.55 -1.29 -2.57
C LEU A 95 0.51 -0.98 -1.50
N ALA A 96 0.33 0.12 -0.75
CA ALA A 96 1.20 0.48 0.36
C ALA A 96 1.25 -0.62 1.43
N ARG A 97 0.08 -1.16 1.83
CA ARG A 97 0.00 -2.29 2.78
C ARG A 97 0.70 -3.54 2.26
N GLN A 98 0.53 -3.89 0.98
CA GLN A 98 1.19 -5.06 0.39
C GLN A 98 2.72 -4.90 0.38
N ALA A 99 3.22 -3.72 0.00
CA ALA A 99 4.65 -3.43 0.00
C ALA A 99 5.24 -3.48 1.42
N ALA A 100 4.57 -2.85 2.38
CA ALA A 100 4.97 -2.86 3.78
C ALA A 100 5.00 -4.28 4.37
N ARG A 101 3.97 -5.09 4.11
CA ARG A 101 3.92 -6.50 4.54
C ARG A 101 5.14 -7.27 4.05
N THR A 102 5.42 -7.18 2.76
CA THR A 102 6.56 -7.87 2.13
C THR A 102 7.89 -7.44 2.75
N ALA A 103 8.05 -6.14 3.01
CA ALA A 103 9.26 -5.59 3.63
C ALA A 103 9.42 -6.09 5.07
N VAL A 104 8.34 -6.10 5.87
CA VAL A 104 8.37 -6.58 7.25
C VAL A 104 8.65 -8.07 7.31
N GLU A 105 7.95 -8.90 6.53
CA GLU A 105 8.15 -10.35 6.51
C GLU A 105 9.60 -10.72 6.21
N ARG A 106 10.22 -10.05 5.22
CA ARG A 106 11.65 -10.23 4.90
C ARG A 106 12.56 -9.79 6.04
N SER A 107 12.26 -8.68 6.68
CA SER A 107 13.08 -8.11 7.75
C SER A 107 13.09 -9.00 8.99
N PHE A 108 11.97 -9.64 9.32
CA PHE A 108 11.87 -10.55 10.46
C PHE A 108 12.38 -11.96 10.15
N ALA A 109 12.35 -12.40 8.88
CA ALA A 109 12.86 -13.71 8.51
C ALA A 109 14.38 -13.85 8.75
N MET A 110 15.17 -12.81 8.43
CA MET A 110 16.64 -12.87 8.52
C MET A 110 17.15 -13.15 9.95
N PRO A 111 16.72 -12.42 11.00
CA PRO A 111 17.12 -12.73 12.37
C PRO A 111 16.70 -14.13 12.85
N LEU A 112 15.53 -14.63 12.43
CA LEU A 112 15.06 -15.96 12.81
C LEU A 112 15.93 -17.07 12.21
N MET A 113 16.32 -16.92 10.94
CA MET A 113 17.27 -17.83 10.31
C MET A 113 18.63 -17.79 11.01
N ALA A 114 19.13 -16.60 11.36
CA ALA A 114 20.39 -16.45 12.09
C ALA A 114 20.34 -17.08 13.49
N ALA A 115 19.18 -17.09 14.14
CA ALA A 115 18.94 -17.76 15.41
C ALA A 115 18.74 -19.29 15.28
N GLY A 116 18.86 -19.84 14.06
CA GLY A 116 18.77 -21.28 13.79
C GLY A 116 17.35 -21.80 13.55
N PHE A 117 16.36 -20.91 13.42
CA PHE A 117 15.02 -21.32 12.99
C PHE A 117 15.03 -21.51 11.46
N ASN A 118 14.93 -22.76 11.03
CA ASN A 118 14.85 -23.12 9.61
C ASN A 118 13.38 -23.29 9.18
N ASP A 119 13.11 -22.99 7.90
CA ASP A 119 11.77 -23.06 7.28
C ASP A 119 10.71 -22.18 7.96
N VAL A 120 11.12 -20.99 8.41
CA VAL A 120 10.21 -20.06 9.09
C VAL A 120 9.33 -19.32 8.11
N LYS A 121 8.02 -19.32 8.38
CA LYS A 121 7.06 -18.46 7.69
C LYS A 121 6.78 -17.23 8.55
N VAL A 122 7.01 -16.04 8.03
CA VAL A 122 6.55 -14.80 8.68
C VAL A 122 5.27 -14.35 7.99
N VAL A 123 4.25 -14.04 8.77
CA VAL A 123 2.97 -13.51 8.29
C VAL A 123 2.71 -12.21 9.00
N ALA A 124 2.82 -11.10 8.29
CA ALA A 124 2.48 -9.80 8.83
C ALA A 124 1.03 -9.43 8.44
N ARG A 125 0.25 -8.84 9.35
CA ARG A 125 -1.18 -8.52 9.15
C ARG A 125 -1.51 -7.11 9.62
N PHE A 126 -2.24 -6.35 8.80
CA PHE A 126 -2.78 -5.06 9.19
C PHE A 126 -4.17 -5.22 9.84
N PRO A 127 -4.58 -4.30 10.73
CA PRO A 127 -5.91 -4.34 11.34
C PRO A 127 -7.03 -4.29 10.29
N THR A 128 -6.81 -3.50 9.23
CA THR A 128 -7.74 -3.32 8.10
C THR A 128 -7.85 -4.54 7.17
N ASP A 129 -6.99 -5.56 7.30
CA ASP A 129 -7.14 -6.81 6.53
C ASP A 129 -8.35 -7.64 6.99
N GLY A 130 -8.98 -7.26 8.11
CA GLY A 130 -10.01 -8.04 8.78
C GLY A 130 -9.42 -9.23 9.53
N THR A 131 -10.24 -9.85 10.39
CA THR A 131 -9.92 -11.17 10.93
C THR A 131 -10.02 -12.18 9.79
N THR A 132 -8.89 -12.54 9.18
CA THR A 132 -8.84 -13.79 8.43
C THR A 132 -9.02 -14.90 9.44
N ASP A 133 -10.27 -15.35 9.57
CA ASP A 133 -10.61 -16.64 10.12
C ASP A 133 -9.83 -17.70 9.29
N PRO A 134 -9.03 -18.59 9.91
CA PRO A 134 -8.30 -19.64 9.18
C PRO A 134 -9.18 -20.52 8.29
N SER A 135 -10.51 -20.45 8.41
CA SER A 135 -11.50 -21.06 7.51
C SER A 135 -11.40 -20.62 6.03
N TYR A 136 -10.67 -19.53 5.70
CA TYR A 136 -10.43 -19.13 4.31
C TYR A 136 -9.37 -19.96 3.57
N LEU A 137 -8.52 -20.72 4.28
CA LEU A 137 -7.55 -21.61 3.63
C LEU A 137 -8.19 -22.88 3.03
N ASP A 138 -9.43 -23.20 3.43
CA ASP A 138 -10.19 -24.39 3.02
C ASP A 138 -11.02 -24.18 1.73
N ARG A 139 -11.02 -22.97 1.15
CA ARG A 139 -11.74 -22.69 -0.11
C ARG A 139 -10.86 -22.78 -1.36
N SER A 140 -9.62 -23.24 -1.22
CA SER A 140 -8.87 -23.67 -2.38
C SER A 140 -9.49 -24.97 -2.86
N THR A 141 -10.17 -24.94 -4.00
CA THR A 141 -10.70 -26.14 -4.65
C THR A 141 -9.65 -27.26 -4.56
N PRO A 142 -9.91 -28.37 -3.84
CA PRO A 142 -8.92 -29.42 -3.67
C PRO A 142 -8.41 -29.85 -5.04
N TYR A 143 -7.10 -30.11 -5.13
CA TYR A 143 -6.38 -30.41 -6.37
C TYR A 143 -7.14 -31.42 -7.27
N GLU A 144 -7.79 -32.40 -6.67
CA GLU A 144 -8.63 -33.38 -7.36
C GLU A 144 -9.86 -32.79 -8.05
N GLN A 145 -10.54 -31.81 -7.44
CA GLN A 145 -11.65 -31.09 -8.08
C GLN A 145 -11.16 -30.20 -9.22
N ALA A 146 -9.99 -29.58 -9.08
CA ALA A 146 -9.39 -28.79 -10.16
C ALA A 146 -9.05 -29.67 -11.39
N ILE A 147 -8.57 -30.90 -11.18
CA ILE A 147 -8.33 -31.87 -12.25
C ILE A 147 -9.64 -32.32 -12.90
N LYS A 148 -10.65 -32.70 -12.10
CA LYS A 148 -11.96 -33.11 -12.64
C LYS A 148 -12.65 -32.01 -13.45
N ASP A 149 -12.48 -30.75 -13.07
CA ASP A 149 -13.00 -29.60 -13.82
C ASP A 149 -12.22 -29.35 -15.10
N ALA A 150 -10.90 -29.52 -15.09
CA ALA A 150 -10.08 -29.42 -16.29
C ALA A 150 -10.39 -30.55 -17.29
N GLU A 151 -10.62 -31.78 -16.80
CA GLU A 151 -11.02 -32.92 -17.62
C GLU A 151 -12.40 -32.72 -18.24
N ARG A 152 -13.38 -32.23 -17.47
CA ARG A 152 -14.72 -31.90 -17.99
C ARG A 152 -14.68 -30.82 -19.08
N ARG A 153 -13.85 -29.79 -18.92
CA ARG A 153 -13.67 -28.74 -19.94
C ARG A 153 -13.06 -29.29 -21.23
N ARG A 154 -12.00 -30.11 -21.12
CA ARG A 154 -11.35 -30.75 -22.28
C ARG A 154 -12.26 -31.74 -23.02
N ALA A 155 -13.16 -32.41 -22.32
CA ALA A 155 -14.14 -33.30 -22.92
C ALA A 155 -15.25 -32.54 -23.68
N ALA A 156 -15.59 -31.33 -23.23
CA ALA A 156 -16.55 -30.45 -23.90
C ALA A 156 -15.98 -29.79 -25.16
N GLU A 157 -14.67 -29.54 -25.21
CA GLU A 157 -13.98 -28.95 -26.37
C GLU A 157 -13.66 -29.96 -27.50
N ARG A 158 -13.85 -31.26 -27.25
CA ARG A 158 -13.61 -32.34 -28.24
C ARG A 158 -14.89 -32.89 -28.89
N ARG A 159 -16.03 -32.24 -28.67
CA ARG A 159 -17.31 -32.51 -29.36
C ARG A 159 -17.63 -31.38 -30.30
#